data_AF-A0A5M6BVG5-F1
#
_entry.id   AF-A0A5M6BVG5-F1
#
_cell.length_a   1.000
_cell.length_b   1.000
_cell.length_c   1.000
_cell.angle_alpha   90.00
_cell.angle_beta   90.00
_cell.angle_gamma   90.00
#
_symmetry.space_group_name_H-M   'P 1'
#
loop_
_entity.id
_entity.type
_entity.pdbx_description
1 polymer ?
#
loop_
_entity_poly.entity_id
_entity_poly.type
_entity_poly.pdbx_seq_one_letter_code
_entity_poly.pdbx_strand_id
1 'polypeptide(L)'
;MPKIVSRAVTSSSEQAGMTQSARAVLRSYYCLCGDFVLVLQGKLDRLPKRKSDGAFIIRSQPGSDPSKQPARKFKLNATAGTRCLLKRKGTQDLEIRQPFCCSRCNTTIAYQTAPPPAGEGPFLYILKGAMTELQGRVPPDAFEGEESLPPADIVEPPAPALGQKA
;
A
#
# COMPACT_ATOMS: atom_id res chain seq x y z
N MET A 1 -6.24 -16.71 -60.03
CA MET A 1 -6.52 -15.81 -58.89
C MET A 1 -5.77 -16.34 -57.66
N PRO A 2 -4.78 -15.63 -57.11
CA PRO A 2 -4.07 -16.09 -55.92
C PRO A 2 -4.93 -15.87 -54.67
N LYS A 3 -5.10 -16.90 -53.85
CA LYS A 3 -5.91 -16.84 -52.63
C LYS A 3 -5.04 -16.25 -51.51
N ILE A 4 -5.31 -15.00 -51.14
CA ILE A 4 -4.63 -14.32 -50.03
C ILE A 4 -5.13 -14.94 -48.73
N VAL A 5 -4.23 -15.53 -47.94
CA VAL A 5 -4.54 -16.06 -46.61
C VAL A 5 -3.82 -15.21 -45.58
N SER A 6 -4.57 -14.38 -44.85
CA SER A 6 -4.05 -13.58 -43.74
C SER A 6 -3.85 -14.48 -42.51
N ARG A 7 -2.60 -14.79 -42.16
CA ARG A 7 -2.28 -15.44 -40.88
C ARG A 7 -2.15 -14.36 -39.81
N ALA A 8 -3.25 -14.08 -39.10
CA ALA A 8 -3.19 -13.26 -37.90
C ALA A 8 -2.68 -14.12 -36.74
N VAL A 9 -1.61 -13.68 -36.08
CA VAL A 9 -1.14 -14.27 -34.82
C VAL A 9 -1.71 -13.41 -33.69
N THR A 10 -2.76 -13.91 -33.05
CA THR A 10 -3.30 -13.32 -31.82
C THR A 10 -2.37 -13.67 -30.66
N SER A 11 -1.68 -12.67 -30.12
CA SER A 11 -0.81 -12.83 -28.95
C SER A 11 -1.61 -12.59 -27.68
N SER A 12 -2.19 -13.65 -27.11
CA SER A 12 -2.88 -13.58 -25.82
C SER A 12 -1.85 -13.48 -24.69
N SER A 13 -1.77 -12.31 -24.07
CA SER A 13 -0.81 -11.99 -23.00
C SER A 13 -1.13 -12.64 -21.63
N GLU A 14 -2.20 -13.43 -21.54
CA GLU A 14 -2.70 -13.97 -20.27
C GLU A 14 -1.98 -15.25 -19.81
N GLN A 15 -1.18 -15.89 -20.68
CA GLN A 15 -0.50 -17.18 -20.39
C GLN A 15 1.02 -17.16 -20.61
N ALA A 16 1.65 -15.98 -20.59
CA ALA A 16 3.10 -15.91 -20.52
C ALA A 16 3.56 -16.18 -19.07
N GLY A 17 4.39 -17.21 -18.88
CA GLY A 17 5.14 -17.39 -17.64
C GLY A 17 5.89 -16.10 -17.27
N MET A 18 6.04 -15.84 -15.97
CA MET A 18 6.59 -14.58 -15.46
C MET A 18 8.02 -14.31 -15.97
N THR A 19 8.15 -13.60 -17.09
CA THR A 19 9.43 -13.13 -17.62
C THR A 19 10.04 -12.08 -16.68
N GLN A 20 11.37 -11.89 -16.72
CA GLN A 20 12.03 -10.80 -15.98
C GLN A 20 11.38 -9.44 -16.28
N SER A 21 10.89 -9.26 -17.51
CA SER A 21 10.08 -8.12 -17.95
C SER A 21 8.85 -7.89 -17.07
N ALA A 22 8.11 -8.94 -16.69
CA ALA A 22 6.93 -8.82 -15.81
C ALA A 22 7.27 -8.44 -14.35
N ARG A 23 8.54 -8.57 -13.92
CA ARG A 23 9.04 -8.03 -12.64
C ARG A 23 9.47 -6.56 -12.74
N ALA A 24 9.81 -6.09 -13.94
CA ALA A 24 10.29 -4.73 -14.18
C ALA A 24 9.17 -3.73 -14.54
N VAL A 25 7.94 -4.20 -14.81
CA VAL A 25 6.79 -3.33 -15.11
C VAL A 25 6.43 -2.46 -13.91
N LEU A 26 6.33 -1.16 -14.15
CA LEU A 26 5.74 -0.19 -13.23
C LEU A 26 4.22 -0.36 -13.23
N ARG A 27 3.63 -0.50 -12.05
CA ARG A 27 2.19 -0.65 -11.85
C ARG A 27 1.63 0.54 -11.10
N SER A 28 0.44 0.96 -11.53
CA SER A 28 -0.34 2.04 -10.94
C SER A 28 -1.38 1.47 -9.98
N TYR A 29 -1.50 2.08 -8.82
CA TYR A 29 -2.47 1.73 -7.78
C TYR A 29 -3.33 2.94 -7.43
N TYR A 30 -4.61 2.66 -7.22
CA TYR A 30 -5.66 3.62 -6.94
C TYR A 30 -6.20 3.42 -5.53
N CYS A 31 -6.55 4.50 -4.85
CA CYS A 31 -7.32 4.45 -3.61
C CYS A 31 -8.74 3.92 -3.91
N LEU A 32 -9.45 3.51 -2.87
CA LEU A 32 -10.84 3.06 -2.95
C LEU A 32 -11.79 4.14 -3.51
N CYS A 33 -11.45 5.43 -3.34
CA CYS A 33 -12.18 6.55 -3.95
C CYS A 33 -11.85 6.79 -5.45
N GLY A 34 -10.95 5.98 -6.03
CA GLY A 34 -10.51 6.07 -7.42
C GLY A 34 -9.38 7.07 -7.69
N ASP A 35 -8.82 7.71 -6.66
CA ASP A 35 -7.67 8.62 -6.81
C ASP A 35 -6.36 7.82 -7.04
N PHE A 36 -5.43 8.37 -7.80
CA PHE A 36 -4.17 7.70 -8.14
C PHE A 36 -3.10 7.97 -7.09
N VAL A 37 -2.73 6.94 -6.32
CA VAL A 37 -1.96 7.13 -5.08
C VAL A 37 -0.56 6.50 -5.08
N LEU A 38 -0.30 5.45 -5.86
CA LEU A 38 1.00 4.77 -5.84
C LEU A 38 1.41 4.26 -7.23
N VAL A 39 2.66 4.48 -7.59
CA VAL A 39 3.36 3.75 -8.65
C VAL A 39 4.40 2.86 -8.02
N LEU A 40 4.44 1.57 -8.36
CA LEU A 40 5.40 0.61 -7.82
C LEU A 40 6.02 -0.24 -8.93
N GLN A 41 7.32 -0.50 -8.82
CA GLN A 41 7.98 -1.52 -9.62
C GLN A 41 7.67 -2.92 -9.08
N GLY A 42 6.80 -3.64 -9.81
CA GLY A 42 6.28 -4.96 -9.43
C GLY A 42 4.86 -4.94 -8.88
N LYS A 43 4.39 -6.10 -8.40
CA LYS A 43 3.05 -6.27 -7.81
C LYS A 43 3.08 -6.14 -6.28
N LEU A 44 2.07 -5.50 -5.71
CA LEU A 44 1.88 -5.36 -4.26
C LEU A 44 1.78 -6.72 -3.56
N ASP A 45 1.07 -7.70 -4.15
CA ASP A 45 0.89 -9.05 -3.59
C ASP A 45 2.20 -9.85 -3.44
N ARG A 46 3.26 -9.44 -4.14
CA ARG A 46 4.58 -10.09 -4.07
C ARG A 46 5.49 -9.47 -3.02
N LEU A 47 5.02 -8.43 -2.34
CA LEU A 47 5.78 -7.81 -1.26
C LEU A 47 5.65 -8.62 0.03
N PRO A 48 6.70 -8.64 0.87
CA PRO A 48 6.59 -9.22 2.20
C PRO A 48 5.54 -8.47 3.02
N LYS A 49 4.75 -9.21 3.79
CA LYS A 49 3.75 -8.66 4.71
C LYS A 49 4.32 -8.58 6.11
N ARG A 50 3.99 -7.50 6.81
CA ARG A 50 4.37 -7.30 8.22
C ARG A 50 3.52 -8.20 9.12
N LYS A 51 4.14 -8.86 10.10
CA LYS A 51 3.46 -9.82 10.98
C LYS A 51 2.46 -9.18 11.95
N SER A 52 2.64 -7.91 12.29
CA SER A 52 1.83 -7.24 13.32
C SER A 52 0.50 -6.71 12.81
N ASP A 53 0.45 -6.19 11.59
CA ASP A 53 -0.74 -5.54 11.00
C ASP A 53 -1.03 -5.97 9.56
N GLY A 54 -0.26 -6.91 9.00
CA GLY A 54 -0.46 -7.40 7.64
C GLY A 54 -0.12 -6.40 6.53
N ALA A 55 0.46 -5.24 6.87
CA ALA A 55 0.82 -4.21 5.90
C ALA A 55 1.89 -4.72 4.91
N PHE A 56 1.77 -4.34 3.64
CA PHE A 56 2.79 -4.67 2.63
C PHE A 56 4.02 -3.79 2.83
N ILE A 57 5.20 -4.40 2.80
CA ILE A 57 6.47 -3.72 3.07
C ILE A 57 7.16 -3.39 1.74
N ILE A 58 7.29 -2.09 1.47
CA ILE A 58 8.15 -1.56 0.41
C ILE A 58 9.48 -1.16 1.03
N ARG A 59 10.57 -1.71 0.51
CA ARG A 59 11.94 -1.30 0.88
C ARG A 59 12.34 -0.10 0.04
N SER A 60 12.49 1.06 0.67
CA SER A 60 12.87 2.31 -0.01
C SER A 60 14.38 2.45 -0.18
N GLN A 61 15.16 1.90 0.75
CA GLN A 61 16.62 1.96 0.73
C GLN A 61 17.23 0.56 0.58
N PRO A 62 18.36 0.41 -0.15
CA PRO A 62 19.03 -0.87 -0.27
C PRO A 62 19.49 -1.37 1.10
N GLY A 63 19.48 -2.69 1.30
CA GLY A 63 20.04 -3.29 2.51
C GLY A 63 21.58 -3.32 2.50
N SER A 64 22.16 -4.05 3.45
CA SER A 64 23.62 -4.27 3.53
C SER A 64 24.19 -4.95 2.28
N ASP A 65 23.41 -5.85 1.67
CA ASP A 65 23.71 -6.50 0.39
C ASP A 65 22.66 -6.07 -0.65
N PRO A 66 22.98 -5.11 -1.54
CA PRO A 66 22.06 -4.62 -2.56
C PRO A 66 21.57 -5.68 -3.56
N SER A 67 22.35 -6.75 -3.76
CA SER A 67 21.99 -7.85 -4.68
C SER A 67 20.83 -8.66 -4.11
N LYS A 68 20.87 -8.93 -2.80
CA LYS A 68 19.82 -9.68 -2.09
C LYS A 68 18.66 -8.81 -1.62
N GLN A 69 18.95 -7.55 -1.29
CA GLN A 69 18.00 -6.61 -0.71
C GLN A 69 17.94 -5.29 -1.51
N PRO A 70 17.55 -5.35 -2.79
CA PRO A 70 17.45 -4.14 -3.61
C PRO A 70 16.32 -3.23 -3.09
N ALA A 71 16.54 -1.92 -3.20
CA ALA A 71 15.48 -0.94 -3.06
C ALA A 71 14.46 -1.09 -4.19
N ARG A 72 13.18 -0.86 -3.89
CA ARG A 72 12.13 -0.81 -4.90
C ARG A 72 11.90 0.61 -5.35
N LYS A 73 11.79 0.81 -6.67
CA LYS A 73 11.38 2.10 -7.23
C LYS A 73 9.88 2.27 -7.06
N PHE A 74 9.47 3.36 -6.43
CA PHE A 74 8.07 3.72 -6.26
C PHE A 74 7.90 5.23 -6.21
N LYS A 75 6.66 5.70 -6.43
CA LYS A 75 6.24 7.08 -6.19
C LYS A 75 4.90 7.06 -5.48
N LEU A 76 4.83 7.69 -4.31
CA LEU A 76 3.60 7.84 -3.54
C LEU A 76 3.05 9.25 -3.75
N ASN A 77 1.81 9.36 -4.23
CA ASN A 77 1.06 10.60 -4.32
C ASN A 77 0.05 10.62 -3.16
N ALA A 78 0.50 11.12 -2.02
CA ALA A 78 -0.28 11.15 -0.79
C ALA A 78 0.12 12.36 0.05
N THR A 79 -0.80 12.86 0.86
CA THR A 79 -0.53 13.93 1.82
C THR A 79 -0.01 13.33 3.12
N ALA A 80 1.03 13.93 3.71
CA ALA A 80 1.49 13.52 5.02
C ALA A 80 0.44 13.91 6.07
N GLY A 81 -0.05 12.93 6.82
CA GLY A 81 -0.96 13.17 7.94
C GLY A 81 -0.22 13.52 9.24
N THR A 82 -0.96 13.62 10.33
CA THR A 82 -0.40 13.92 11.64
C THR A 82 0.39 12.73 12.19
N ARG A 83 1.66 12.95 12.54
CA ARG A 83 2.51 11.95 13.20
C ARG A 83 1.89 11.52 14.53
N CYS A 84 1.81 10.22 14.78
CA CYS A 84 1.19 9.68 15.98
C CYS A 84 2.06 8.62 16.66
N LEU A 85 1.84 8.42 17.95
CA LEU A 85 2.42 7.35 18.75
C LEU A 85 1.33 6.32 19.02
N LEU A 86 1.54 5.09 18.57
CA LEU A 86 0.57 4.00 18.69
C LEU A 86 1.07 2.96 19.69
N LYS A 87 0.21 2.59 20.64
CA LYS A 87 0.45 1.45 21.53
C LYS A 87 -0.04 0.18 20.85
N ARG A 88 0.80 -0.86 20.81
CA ARG A 88 0.38 -2.15 20.24
C ARG A 88 -0.60 -2.87 21.16
N LYS A 89 -1.61 -3.50 20.58
CA LYS A 89 -2.59 -4.31 21.33
C LYS A 89 -1.85 -5.42 22.08
N GLY A 90 -2.06 -5.50 23.40
CA GLY A 90 -1.49 -6.55 24.25
C GLY A 90 -0.01 -6.38 24.63
N THR A 91 0.68 -5.29 24.23
CA THR A 91 2.05 -5.02 24.69
C THR A 91 2.21 -3.60 25.26
N GLN A 92 3.32 -3.35 25.95
CA GLN A 92 3.71 -2.01 26.40
C GLN A 92 4.47 -1.23 25.31
N ASP A 93 4.67 -1.83 24.13
CA ASP A 93 5.47 -1.23 23.07
C ASP A 93 4.73 -0.06 22.41
N LEU A 94 5.48 1.03 22.24
CA LEU A 94 5.04 2.23 21.54
C LEU A 94 5.73 2.30 20.17
N GLU A 95 4.95 2.58 19.13
CA GLU A 95 5.41 2.69 17.75
C GLU A 95 5.06 4.08 17.20
N ILE A 96 6.07 4.79 16.72
CA ILE A 96 5.85 6.06 16.03
C ILE A 96 5.44 5.78 14.59
N ARG A 97 4.33 6.39 14.15
CA ARG A 97 3.87 6.34 12.76
C ARG A 97 3.69 7.73 12.18
N GLN A 98 4.20 7.88 10.97
CA GLN A 98 3.93 8.99 10.07
C GLN A 98 2.94 8.47 9.01
N PRO A 99 1.63 8.76 9.13
CA PRO A 99 0.64 8.32 8.15
C PRO A 99 0.72 9.15 6.87
N PHE A 100 0.30 8.53 5.76
CA PHE A 100 0.06 9.15 4.47
C PHE A 100 -1.38 8.90 4.04
N CYS A 101 -2.08 9.98 3.73
CA CYS A 101 -3.49 10.00 3.42
C CYS A 101 -3.72 10.27 1.93
N CYS A 102 -4.78 9.72 1.37
CA CYS A 102 -5.23 10.06 0.03
C CYS A 102 -5.62 11.54 -0.05
N SER A 103 -5.12 12.26 -1.06
CA SER A 103 -5.44 13.67 -1.31
C SER A 103 -6.92 13.96 -1.47
N ARG A 104 -7.69 13.01 -1.99
CA ARG A 104 -9.12 13.18 -2.30
C ARG A 104 -10.05 12.88 -1.13
N CYS A 105 -9.92 11.69 -0.52
CA CYS A 105 -10.85 11.23 0.53
C CYS A 105 -10.24 11.23 1.93
N ASN A 106 -8.98 11.65 2.08
CA ASN A 106 -8.25 11.69 3.34
C ASN A 106 -8.10 10.34 4.08
N THR A 107 -8.38 9.22 3.39
CA THR A 107 -8.18 7.87 3.95
C THR A 107 -6.69 7.57 4.08
N THR A 108 -6.26 7.04 5.22
CA THR A 108 -4.89 6.56 5.41
C THR A 108 -4.62 5.37 4.51
N ILE A 109 -3.60 5.48 3.65
CA ILE A 109 -3.24 4.42 2.69
C ILE A 109 -1.89 3.77 2.99
N ALA A 110 -1.00 4.51 3.63
CA ALA A 110 0.35 4.07 3.93
C ALA A 110 0.86 4.77 5.19
N TYR A 111 1.95 4.27 5.75
CA TYR A 111 2.68 4.93 6.80
C TYR A 111 4.16 4.57 6.77
N GLN A 112 4.98 5.38 7.40
CA GLN A 112 6.39 5.07 7.66
C GLN A 112 6.79 5.51 9.07
N THR A 113 8.00 5.14 9.51
CA THR A 113 8.52 5.56 10.84
C THR A 113 9.32 6.86 10.75
N ALA A 114 9.98 7.10 9.62
CA ALA A 114 10.73 8.33 9.35
C ALA A 114 9.78 9.54 9.14
N PRO A 115 10.24 10.78 9.39
CA PRO A 115 9.49 11.97 8.97
C PRO A 115 9.27 11.99 7.43
N PRO A 116 8.31 12.78 6.92
CA PRO A 116 8.15 12.99 5.48
C PRO A 116 9.43 13.65 4.90
N PRO A 117 9.79 13.38 3.63
CA PRO A 117 8.97 12.78 2.56
C PRO A 117 8.85 11.25 2.55
N ALA A 118 7.89 10.74 1.77
CA ALA A 118 7.70 9.31 1.56
C ALA A 118 8.93 8.67 0.91
N GLY A 119 9.47 7.61 1.52
CA GLY A 119 10.63 6.89 1.02
C GLY A 119 11.98 7.35 1.58
N GLU A 120 12.00 8.39 2.42
CA GLU A 120 13.22 8.76 3.18
C GLU A 120 13.59 7.68 4.21
N GLY A 121 12.59 7.04 4.80
CA GLY A 121 12.80 5.90 5.71
C GLY A 121 13.18 4.60 4.99
N PRO A 122 13.78 3.63 5.70
CA PRO A 122 14.20 2.35 5.10
C PRO A 122 13.03 1.55 4.51
N PHE A 123 11.85 1.70 5.12
CA PHE A 123 10.63 1.00 4.74
C PHE A 123 9.44 1.94 4.69
N LEU A 124 8.59 1.72 3.69
CA LEU A 124 7.25 2.26 3.59
C LEU A 124 6.26 1.10 3.73
N TYR A 125 5.25 1.27 4.59
CA TYR A 125 4.24 0.26 4.86
C TYR A 125 2.92 0.67 4.20
N ILE A 126 2.40 -0.17 3.32
CA ILE A 126 1.11 0.02 2.67
C ILE A 126 0.04 -0.74 3.45
N LEU A 127 -1.02 -0.05 3.85
CA LEU A 127 -2.13 -0.69 4.54
C LEU A 127 -2.83 -1.69 3.62
N LYS A 128 -3.11 -2.87 4.17
CA LYS A 128 -3.85 -3.92 3.48
C LYS A 128 -5.23 -3.40 3.08
N GLY A 129 -5.69 -3.74 1.88
CA GLY A 129 -6.99 -3.30 1.39
C GLY A 129 -7.12 -1.81 1.04
N ALA A 130 -6.08 -0.98 1.24
CA ALA A 130 -6.20 0.47 1.05
C ALA A 130 -6.12 0.94 -0.41
N MET A 131 -5.63 0.07 -1.32
CA MET A 131 -5.46 0.39 -2.73
C MET A 131 -5.60 -0.83 -3.65
N THR A 132 -5.88 -0.58 -4.93
CA THR A 132 -6.20 -1.58 -5.96
C THR A 132 -5.50 -1.24 -7.29
N GLU A 133 -5.20 -2.24 -8.12
CA GLU A 133 -4.67 -1.99 -9.48
C GLU A 133 -5.75 -1.48 -10.44
N LEU A 134 -7.02 -1.77 -10.16
CA LEU A 134 -8.16 -1.40 -11.01
C LEU A 134 -8.97 -0.29 -10.36
N GLN A 135 -9.07 0.86 -11.01
CA GLN A 135 -9.83 2.00 -10.51
C GLN A 135 -11.30 1.62 -10.24
N GLY A 136 -11.82 1.99 -9.07
CA GLY A 136 -13.22 1.73 -8.70
C GLY A 136 -13.56 0.29 -8.33
N ARG A 137 -12.58 -0.63 -8.30
CA ARG A 137 -12.74 -2.00 -7.81
C ARG A 137 -12.20 -2.12 -6.40
N VAL A 138 -13.06 -2.48 -5.46
CA VAL A 138 -12.63 -2.81 -4.09
C VAL A 138 -11.80 -4.10 -4.14
N PRO A 139 -10.59 -4.13 -3.56
CA PRO A 139 -9.79 -5.34 -3.53
C PRO A 139 -10.43 -6.37 -2.57
N PRO A 140 -10.25 -7.68 -2.81
CA PRO A 140 -10.92 -8.73 -2.03
C PRO A 140 -10.50 -8.72 -0.56
N ASP A 141 -9.31 -8.20 -0.27
CA ASP A 141 -8.73 -8.11 1.06
C ASP A 141 -9.14 -6.84 1.83
N ALA A 142 -10.01 -6.00 1.27
CA ALA A 142 -10.44 -4.73 1.86
C ALA A 142 -11.14 -4.89 3.21
N PHE A 143 -11.92 -5.97 3.36
CA PHE A 143 -12.70 -6.24 4.56
C PHE A 143 -12.16 -7.43 5.37
N GLU A 144 -10.99 -7.96 5.00
CA GLU A 144 -10.38 -9.06 5.73
C GLU A 144 -9.99 -8.63 7.15
N GLY A 145 -10.62 -9.23 8.16
CA GLY A 145 -10.38 -8.97 9.58
C GLY A 145 -11.45 -8.12 10.26
N GLU A 146 -12.47 -7.66 9.53
CA GLU A 146 -13.61 -6.91 10.10
C GLU A 146 -14.34 -7.73 11.18
N GLU A 147 -14.45 -9.05 11.01
CA GLU A 147 -15.07 -9.96 12.00
C GLU A 147 -14.37 -9.97 13.36
N SER A 148 -13.10 -9.56 13.42
CA SER A 148 -12.34 -9.46 14.68
C SER A 148 -12.52 -8.12 15.42
N LEU A 149 -13.23 -7.17 14.81
CA LEU A 149 -13.54 -5.89 15.43
C LEU A 149 -14.66 -6.06 16.46
N PRO A 150 -14.59 -5.37 17.61
CA PRO A 150 -15.71 -5.35 18.54
C PRO A 150 -16.94 -4.75 17.85
N PRO A 151 -18.15 -5.23 18.15
CA PRO A 151 -19.37 -4.65 17.62
C PRO A 151 -19.44 -3.15 17.94
N ALA A 152 -19.98 -2.37 17.00
CA ALA A 152 -19.96 -0.91 17.02
C ALA A 152 -20.51 -0.30 18.32
N ASP A 153 -21.38 -1.03 19.02
CA ASP A 153 -22.03 -0.59 20.27
C ASP A 153 -21.08 -0.55 21.49
N ILE A 154 -19.85 -1.10 21.38
CA ILE A 154 -18.87 -1.15 22.48
C ILE A 154 -17.75 -0.10 22.30
N VAL A 155 -17.73 0.64 21.19
CA VAL A 155 -16.71 1.68 20.98
C VAL A 155 -17.04 2.87 21.86
N GLU A 156 -16.41 2.93 23.03
CA GLU A 156 -16.42 4.10 23.91
C GLU A 156 -16.09 5.35 23.07
N PRO A 157 -16.92 6.41 23.12
CA PRO A 157 -16.69 7.59 22.30
C PRO A 157 -15.30 8.16 22.58
N PRO A 158 -14.60 8.69 21.56
CA PRO A 158 -13.29 9.29 21.76
C PRO A 158 -13.40 10.36 22.86
N ALA A 159 -12.53 10.26 23.87
CA ALA A 159 -12.51 11.21 24.99
C ALA A 159 -12.51 12.65 24.45
N PRO A 160 -13.36 13.54 24.97
CA PRO A 160 -13.46 14.90 24.48
C PRO A 160 -12.08 15.56 24.55
N ALA A 161 -11.64 16.13 23.43
CA ALA A 161 -10.38 16.85 23.33
C ALA A 161 -10.35 17.92 24.44
N LEU A 162 -9.40 17.78 25.37
CA LEU A 162 -9.22 18.72 26.46
C LEU A 162 -8.99 20.11 25.84
N GLY A 163 -10.01 20.97 25.96
CA GLY A 163 -9.97 22.32 25.41
C GLY A 163 -8.74 23.06 25.93
N GLN A 164 -7.93 23.55 24.99
CA GLN A 164 -6.96 24.59 25.27
C GLN A 164 -7.74 25.80 25.78
N LYS A 165 -7.75 25.98 27.10
CA LYS A 165 -8.12 27.27 27.69
C LYS A 165 -7.00 28.26 27.41
N ALA A 166 -7.45 29.42 26.92
CA ALA A 166 -6.76 30.65 26.56
C ALA A 166 -5.44 30.94 27.28
#